data_AF-A0AAQ4F6U8-F1
#
_entry.id   AF-A0AAQ4F6U8-F1
#
_cell.length_a   1.000
_cell.length_b   1.000
_cell.length_c   1.000
_cell.angle_alpha   90.00
_cell.angle_beta   90.00
_cell.angle_gamma   90.00
#
_symmetry.space_group_name_H-M   'P 1'
#
loop_
_entity.id
_entity.type
_entity.pdbx_description
1 polymer ?
#
loop_
_entity_poly.entity_id
_entity_poly.type
_entity_poly.pdbx_seq_one_letter_code
_entity_poly.pdbx_strand_id
1 'polypeptide(L)'
;MLESLRSFMSVFELNTTDVMDQGRYTCCFSETTDLTNTANATSIYVFVNDDYYLFQPQKQMDQLVYVTMRHDELSVVPCLPTHSGAKVHLWKDLGQGEMEEVLLLTDDVEFDPMRGFIIYYPHSYFSGHFVCNGSVPGRVYTVSSMPMIFVYLPAALGGQWRLRGSD
;
A
#
# COMPACT_ATOMS: atom_id res chain seq x y z
N MET A 1 -19.25 46.71 12.10
CA MET A 1 -20.17 45.66 12.55
C MET A 1 -19.48 44.34 12.20
N LEU A 2 -18.77 43.74 13.15
CA LEU A 2 -18.11 42.45 12.93
C LEU A 2 -19.19 41.37 13.04
N GLU A 3 -19.57 40.78 11.90
CA GLU A 3 -20.38 39.56 11.91
C GLU A 3 -19.57 38.47 12.61
N SER A 4 -20.07 37.99 13.75
CA SER A 4 -19.52 36.81 14.40
C SER A 4 -19.73 35.63 13.45
N LEU A 5 -18.66 35.15 12.82
CA LEU A 5 -18.67 33.89 12.10
C LEU A 5 -19.11 32.81 13.09
N ARG A 6 -20.32 32.27 12.91
CA ARG A 6 -20.79 31.11 13.68
C ARG A 6 -19.95 29.92 13.23
N SER A 7 -18.95 29.58 14.03
CA SER A 7 -18.20 28.34 13.85
C SER A 7 -19.03 27.19 14.42
N PHE A 8 -19.36 26.21 13.57
CA PHE A 8 -19.92 24.95 14.01
C PHE A 8 -18.77 23.97 14.27
N MET A 9 -18.88 23.15 15.31
CA MET A 9 -17.87 22.17 15.69
C MET A 9 -18.48 20.78 15.62
N SER A 10 -17.78 19.87 14.95
CA SER A 10 -18.06 18.44 14.96
C SER A 10 -16.82 17.72 15.49
N VAL A 11 -17.01 16.73 16.35
CA VAL A 11 -15.93 15.98 17.00
C VAL A 11 -16.17 14.50 16.75
N PHE A 12 -15.11 13.81 16.33
CA PHE A 12 -15.07 12.36 16.21
C PHE A 12 -14.03 11.82 17.19
N GLU A 13 -14.45 10.91 18.08
CA GLU A 13 -13.62 10.38 19.15
C GLU A 13 -13.59 8.85 19.09
N LEU A 14 -12.39 8.28 19.22
CA LEU A 14 -12.15 6.84 19.32
C LEU A 14 -11.60 6.54 20.72
N ASN A 15 -12.35 5.76 21.52
CA ASN A 15 -11.98 5.46 22.91
C ASN A 15 -10.80 4.48 23.01
N THR A 16 -10.68 3.60 22.02
CA THR A 16 -9.59 2.64 21.86
C THR A 16 -9.24 2.57 20.40
N THR A 17 -7.96 2.48 20.08
CA THR A 17 -7.47 2.36 18.71
C THR A 17 -6.63 1.11 18.55
N ASP A 18 -6.83 0.40 17.47
CA ASP A 18 -5.92 -0.65 17.01
C ASP A 18 -5.48 -0.40 15.56
N VAL A 19 -4.58 -1.24 15.06
CA VAL A 19 -3.99 -1.10 13.73
C VAL A 19 -5.01 -1.14 12.56
N MET A 20 -6.22 -1.65 12.81
CA MET A 20 -7.32 -1.63 11.84
C MET A 20 -7.98 -0.24 11.73
N ASP A 21 -7.77 0.63 12.71
CA ASP A 21 -8.22 2.03 12.68
C ASP A 21 -7.23 2.92 11.89
N GLN A 22 -6.08 2.41 11.49
CA GLN A 22 -5.18 3.13 10.59
C GLN A 22 -5.85 3.39 9.24
N GLY A 23 -5.77 4.65 8.77
CA GLY A 23 -6.28 5.00 7.46
C GLY A 23 -6.57 6.48 7.27
N ARG A 24 -7.27 6.79 6.17
CA ARG A 24 -7.66 8.16 5.81
C ARG A 24 -9.01 8.51 6.43
N TYR A 25 -9.01 9.50 7.31
CA TYR A 25 -10.19 10.12 7.88
C TYR A 25 -10.52 11.39 7.10
N THR A 26 -11.78 11.56 6.71
CA THR A 26 -12.21 12.72 5.91
C THR A 26 -13.39 13.40 6.57
N CYS A 27 -13.28 14.70 6.79
CA CYS A 27 -14.38 15.57 7.20
C CYS A 27 -15.00 16.20 5.95
N CYS A 28 -16.29 15.93 5.71
CA CYS A 28 -17.04 16.51 4.61
C CYS A 28 -17.95 17.63 5.10
N PHE A 29 -17.92 18.75 4.41
CA PHE A 29 -18.80 19.90 4.60
C PHE A 29 -19.95 19.86 3.58
N SER A 30 -21.12 20.35 3.98
CA SER A 30 -22.30 20.45 3.09
C SER A 30 -22.74 19.14 2.45
N GLU A 31 -22.58 18.01 3.15
CA GLU A 31 -23.00 16.67 2.68
C GLU A 31 -22.37 16.24 1.34
N THR A 32 -21.23 16.82 0.96
CA THR A 32 -20.53 16.41 -0.27
C THR A 32 -20.10 14.95 -0.20
N THR A 33 -20.29 14.23 -1.30
CA THR A 33 -19.67 12.92 -1.54
C THR A 33 -18.37 13.02 -2.33
N ASP A 34 -18.03 14.22 -2.81
CA ASP A 34 -16.75 14.50 -3.46
C ASP A 34 -15.67 14.67 -2.38
N LEU A 35 -14.96 13.58 -2.09
CA LEU A 35 -13.86 13.50 -1.13
C LEU A 35 -12.55 14.11 -1.65
N THR A 36 -12.50 14.48 -2.94
CA THR A 36 -11.30 15.03 -3.58
C THR A 36 -11.30 16.55 -3.58
N ASN A 37 -12.48 17.16 -3.45
CA ASN A 37 -12.65 18.59 -3.43
C ASN A 37 -12.20 19.19 -2.09
N THR A 38 -11.02 19.82 -2.08
CA THR A 38 -10.43 20.44 -0.89
C THR A 38 -11.21 21.66 -0.37
N ALA A 39 -12.18 22.19 -1.12
CA ALA A 39 -13.04 23.28 -0.65
C ALA A 39 -14.14 22.78 0.29
N ASN A 40 -14.62 21.55 0.07
CA ASN A 40 -15.74 20.98 0.80
C ASN A 40 -15.37 19.70 1.59
N ALA A 41 -14.14 19.20 1.45
CA ALA A 41 -13.64 18.06 2.20
C ALA A 41 -12.21 18.32 2.67
N THR A 42 -11.88 17.82 3.85
CA THR A 42 -10.50 17.83 4.37
C THR A 42 -10.17 16.46 4.91
N SER A 43 -9.02 15.93 4.52
CA SER A 43 -8.58 14.58 4.89
C SER A 43 -7.28 14.61 5.67
N ILE A 44 -7.16 13.67 6.61
CA ILE A 44 -5.92 13.34 7.30
C ILE A 44 -5.68 11.83 7.20
N TYR A 45 -4.42 11.41 7.17
CA TYR A 45 -4.07 10.00 7.33
C TYR A 45 -3.56 9.79 8.76
N VAL A 46 -4.15 8.83 9.47
CA VAL A 46 -3.79 8.49 10.84
C VAL A 46 -3.05 7.17 10.84
N PHE A 47 -1.81 7.17 11.34
CA PHE A 47 -1.03 5.97 11.62
C PHE A 47 -1.32 5.52 13.06
N VAL A 48 -1.58 4.23 13.26
CA VAL A 48 -1.77 3.65 14.58
C VAL A 48 -0.60 2.72 14.86
N ASN A 49 0.33 3.18 15.70
CA ASN A 49 1.55 2.44 16.02
C ASN A 49 1.21 1.15 16.78
N ASP A 50 1.66 0.02 16.25
CA ASP A 50 1.58 -1.28 16.90
C ASP A 50 3.00 -1.73 17.27
N ASP A 51 3.25 -2.15 18.52
CA ASP A 51 4.61 -2.55 18.94
C ASP A 51 4.97 -4.00 18.55
N TYR A 52 3.99 -4.79 18.12
CA TYR A 52 4.18 -6.19 17.73
C TYR A 52 4.39 -6.31 16.21
N TYR A 53 3.54 -5.66 15.41
CA TYR A 53 3.54 -5.72 13.94
C TYR A 53 3.93 -4.37 13.32
N LEU A 54 5.06 -4.33 12.63
CA LEU A 54 5.47 -3.11 11.92
C LEU A 54 4.61 -2.86 10.67
N PHE A 55 4.18 -3.91 10.00
CA PHE A 55 3.27 -3.81 8.86
C PHE A 55 1.86 -4.09 9.33
N GLN A 56 0.88 -3.39 8.75
CA GLN A 56 -0.52 -3.58 9.05
C GLN A 56 -0.85 -5.08 8.93
N PRO A 57 -1.28 -5.73 10.02
CA PRO A 57 -1.85 -7.05 9.97
C PRO A 57 -2.90 -7.10 8.88
N GLN A 58 -2.65 -7.82 7.79
CA GLN A 58 -3.79 -8.36 7.07
C GLN A 58 -4.53 -9.22 8.11
N LYS A 59 -5.87 -9.22 8.13
CA LYS A 59 -6.70 -9.92 9.13
C LYS A 59 -6.41 -11.44 9.27
N GLN A 60 -5.41 -11.98 8.57
CA GLN A 60 -4.94 -13.35 8.64
C GLN A 60 -3.40 -13.36 8.71
N MET A 61 -2.89 -13.49 9.93
CA MET A 61 -1.46 -13.56 10.31
C MET A 61 -0.66 -14.72 9.67
N ASP A 62 -1.30 -15.58 8.89
CA ASP A 62 -0.72 -16.80 8.32
C ASP A 62 -0.83 -16.89 6.79
N GLN A 63 -1.21 -15.81 6.11
CA GLN A 63 -1.41 -15.83 4.66
C GLN A 63 -0.29 -15.15 3.90
N LEU A 64 0.30 -15.91 2.98
CA LEU A 64 1.17 -15.42 1.94
C LEU A 64 0.38 -14.43 1.07
N VAL A 65 0.88 -13.20 0.93
CA VAL A 65 0.20 -12.15 0.16
C VAL A 65 0.54 -12.32 -1.32
N TYR A 66 -0.50 -12.45 -2.15
CA TYR A 66 -0.35 -12.50 -3.60
C TYR A 66 -0.62 -11.13 -4.20
N VAL A 67 0.34 -10.61 -4.99
CA VAL A 67 0.19 -9.36 -5.72
C VAL A 67 0.22 -9.66 -7.20
N THR A 68 -0.89 -9.40 -7.89
CA THR A 68 -0.96 -9.55 -9.35
C THR A 68 -0.36 -8.31 -9.99
N MET A 69 0.64 -8.50 -10.84
CA MET A 69 1.32 -7.45 -11.58
C MET A 69 1.00 -7.62 -13.06
N ARG A 70 0.36 -6.65 -13.70
CA ARG A 70 0.05 -6.72 -15.14
C ARG A 70 1.05 -5.87 -15.91
N HIS A 71 1.45 -6.35 -17.08
CA HIS A 71 2.34 -5.59 -17.96
C HIS A 71 1.74 -4.22 -18.28
N ASP A 72 2.57 -3.17 -18.17
CA ASP A 72 2.20 -1.77 -18.41
C ASP A 72 1.02 -1.24 -17.56
N GLU A 73 0.66 -1.94 -16.48
CA GLU A 73 -0.35 -1.47 -15.52
C GLU A 73 0.33 -1.18 -14.17
N LEU A 74 0.15 0.04 -13.69
CA LEU A 74 0.60 0.44 -12.35
C LEU A 74 0.07 -0.55 -11.32
N SER A 75 0.98 -1.07 -10.49
CA SER A 75 0.66 -2.06 -9.47
C SER A 75 1.10 -1.59 -8.10
N VAL A 76 0.33 -1.95 -7.06
CA VAL A 76 0.56 -1.51 -5.69
C VAL A 76 0.81 -2.71 -4.79
N VAL A 77 1.92 -2.69 -4.08
CA VAL A 77 2.35 -3.69 -3.10
C VAL A 77 1.90 -3.25 -1.70
N PRO A 78 0.95 -3.94 -1.05
CA PRO A 78 0.23 -3.40 0.10
C PRO A 78 0.96 -3.61 1.45
N CYS A 79 2.26 -3.33 1.53
CA CYS A 79 2.99 -3.40 2.81
C CYS A 79 3.01 -2.03 3.52
N LEU A 80 1.88 -1.72 4.15
CA LEU A 80 1.66 -0.45 4.85
C LEU A 80 2.29 -0.50 6.26
N PRO A 81 3.23 0.39 6.59
CA PRO A 81 3.77 0.45 7.95
C PRO A 81 2.73 1.03 8.92
N THR A 82 2.79 0.57 10.17
CA THR A 82 1.98 1.08 11.28
C THR A 82 2.54 2.37 11.87
N HIS A 83 3.81 2.66 11.56
CA HIS A 83 4.55 3.81 12.07
C HIS A 83 5.00 4.73 10.94
N SER A 84 4.64 6.02 11.00
CA SER A 84 4.93 7.00 9.93
C SER A 84 6.43 7.21 9.67
N GLY A 85 7.26 7.06 10.71
CA GLY A 85 8.73 7.12 10.61
C GLY A 85 9.42 5.82 10.22
N ALA A 86 8.69 4.80 9.76
CA ALA A 86 9.29 3.53 9.36
C ALA A 86 10.11 3.68 8.08
N LYS A 87 11.30 3.06 8.09
CA LYS A 87 12.08 2.80 6.89
C LYS A 87 11.68 1.44 6.37
N VAL A 88 11.18 1.39 5.13
CA VAL A 88 10.68 0.17 4.50
C VAL A 88 11.50 -0.11 3.25
N HIS A 89 11.87 -1.37 3.07
CA HIS A 89 12.66 -1.90 1.98
C HIS A 89 11.92 -3.08 1.35
N LEU A 90 11.94 -3.18 0.03
CA LEU A 90 11.40 -4.32 -0.70
C LEU A 90 12.56 -5.19 -1.17
N TRP A 91 12.55 -6.46 -0.79
CA TRP A 91 13.59 -7.41 -1.16
C TRP A 91 13.01 -8.49 -2.06
N LYS A 92 13.72 -8.83 -3.12
CA LYS A 92 13.43 -9.97 -3.99
C LYS A 92 14.28 -11.16 -3.57
N ASP A 93 13.66 -12.32 -3.45
CA ASP A 93 14.36 -13.59 -3.27
C ASP A 93 14.79 -14.13 -4.63
N LEU A 94 16.10 -14.30 -4.82
CA LEU A 94 16.70 -14.84 -6.04
C LEU A 94 16.87 -16.37 -5.98
N GLY A 95 16.51 -16.99 -4.86
CA GLY A 95 16.75 -18.39 -4.55
C GLY A 95 18.09 -18.61 -3.86
N GLN A 96 18.29 -19.83 -3.34
CA GLN A 96 19.56 -20.26 -2.71
C GLN A 96 20.02 -19.39 -1.52
N GLY A 97 19.13 -18.62 -0.91
CA GLY A 97 19.43 -17.71 0.20
C GLY A 97 19.98 -16.35 -0.25
N GLU A 98 19.95 -16.04 -1.54
CA GLU A 98 20.33 -14.73 -2.06
C GLU A 98 19.12 -13.79 -2.13
N MET A 99 19.31 -12.56 -1.65
CA MET A 99 18.28 -11.50 -1.66
C MET A 99 18.83 -10.27 -2.37
N GLU A 100 17.98 -9.61 -3.16
CA GLU A 100 18.29 -8.35 -3.85
C GLU A 100 17.33 -7.26 -3.37
N GLU A 101 17.85 -6.09 -2.99
CA GLU A 101 17.01 -4.94 -2.66
C GLU A 101 16.48 -4.31 -3.95
N VAL A 102 15.15 -4.15 -4.04
CA VAL A 102 14.52 -3.41 -5.12
C VAL A 102 14.80 -1.93 -4.92
N LEU A 103 15.53 -1.33 -5.87
CA LEU A 103 15.90 0.08 -5.81
C LEU A 103 14.69 0.99 -6.05
N LEU A 104 14.56 2.01 -5.20
CA LEU A 104 13.58 3.07 -5.37
C LEU A 104 14.08 4.06 -6.42
N LEU A 105 13.55 3.94 -7.63
CA LEU A 105 13.78 4.86 -8.74
C LEU A 105 12.44 5.51 -9.06
N THR A 106 12.35 6.84 -8.97
CA THR A 106 11.07 7.58 -9.01
C THR A 106 10.21 7.30 -10.24
N ASP A 107 10.82 6.88 -11.35
CA ASP A 107 10.13 6.57 -12.61
C ASP A 107 9.76 5.08 -12.77
N ASP A 108 10.14 4.22 -11.82
CA ASP A 108 9.94 2.76 -11.88
C ASP A 108 9.27 2.24 -10.59
N VAL A 109 9.88 2.53 -9.43
CA VAL A 109 9.40 2.10 -8.11
C VAL A 109 9.45 3.25 -7.11
N GLU A 110 8.29 3.57 -6.55
CA GLU A 110 8.12 4.56 -5.48
C GLU A 110 7.60 3.88 -4.21
N PHE A 111 7.92 4.44 -3.03
CA PHE A 111 7.30 4.03 -1.77
C PHE A 111 6.49 5.18 -1.17
N ASP A 112 5.19 4.93 -0.97
CA ASP A 112 4.28 5.81 -0.24
C ASP A 112 3.82 5.09 1.04
N PRO A 113 4.08 5.60 2.25
CA PRO A 113 3.69 4.92 3.50
C PRO A 113 2.17 4.73 3.67
N MET A 114 1.34 5.42 2.88
CA MET A 114 -0.12 5.29 2.88
C MET A 114 -0.64 4.28 1.85
N ARG A 115 0.18 3.89 0.86
CA ARG A 115 -0.22 3.02 -0.27
C ARG A 115 0.66 1.77 -0.42
N GLY A 116 1.91 1.83 0.01
CA GLY A 116 2.95 0.81 -0.13
C GLY A 116 3.91 1.11 -1.28
N PHE A 117 4.52 0.07 -1.87
CA PHE A 117 5.34 0.26 -3.07
C PHE A 117 4.46 0.37 -4.29
N ILE A 118 4.70 1.39 -5.09
CA ILE A 118 4.03 1.67 -6.36
C ILE A 118 5.03 1.31 -7.46
N ILE A 119 4.70 0.29 -8.25
CA ILE A 119 5.50 -0.14 -9.40
C ILE A 119 4.78 0.35 -10.65
N TYR A 120 5.39 1.30 -11.35
CA TYR A 120 4.76 1.99 -12.48
C TYR A 120 4.70 1.11 -13.73
N TYR A 121 5.76 0.34 -13.99
CA TYR A 121 5.91 -0.47 -15.20
C TYR A 121 6.33 -1.91 -14.88
N PRO A 122 5.43 -2.75 -14.33
CA PRO A 122 5.79 -4.12 -14.00
C PRO A 122 6.22 -4.92 -15.23
N HIS A 123 7.31 -5.65 -15.07
CA HIS A 123 7.86 -6.58 -16.05
C HIS A 123 8.24 -7.91 -15.37
N SER A 124 8.82 -8.84 -16.13
CA SER A 124 9.15 -10.20 -15.67
C SER A 124 10.07 -10.25 -14.44
N TYR A 125 10.81 -9.18 -14.14
CA TYR A 125 11.61 -9.08 -12.92
C TYR A 125 10.73 -9.17 -11.67
N PHE A 126 9.52 -8.63 -11.70
CA PHE A 126 8.60 -8.62 -10.58
C PHE A 126 7.82 -9.94 -10.45
N SER A 127 8.29 -11.04 -11.04
CA SER A 127 7.72 -12.36 -10.79
C SER A 127 8.52 -13.09 -9.71
N GLY A 128 7.84 -13.68 -8.72
CA GLY A 128 8.48 -14.53 -7.72
C GLY A 128 8.23 -14.10 -6.28
N HIS A 129 9.15 -14.45 -5.39
CA HIS A 129 9.03 -14.21 -3.96
C HIS A 129 9.66 -12.87 -3.58
N PHE A 130 8.93 -12.09 -2.78
CA PHE A 130 9.35 -10.80 -2.28
C PHE A 130 9.08 -10.70 -0.78
N VAL A 131 9.82 -9.84 -0.10
CA VAL A 131 9.65 -9.56 1.33
C VAL A 131 9.72 -8.05 1.52
N CYS A 132 8.68 -7.46 2.11
CA CYS A 132 8.82 -6.14 2.69
C CYS A 132 9.49 -6.29 4.05
N ASN A 133 10.58 -5.55 4.28
CA ASN A 133 11.26 -5.49 5.55
C ASN A 133 11.28 -4.04 6.01
N GLY A 134 11.09 -3.80 7.31
CA GLY A 134 11.11 -2.45 7.83
C GLY A 134 11.77 -2.32 9.18
N SER A 135 12.09 -1.08 9.53
CA SER A 135 12.63 -0.73 10.83
C SER A 135 12.23 0.68 11.24
N VAL A 136 12.17 0.92 12.54
CA VAL A 136 12.03 2.26 13.12
C VAL A 136 13.20 2.48 14.08
N PRO A 137 13.97 3.58 13.95
CA PRO A 137 15.07 3.85 14.86
C PRO A 137 14.62 3.85 16.33
N GLY A 138 15.28 3.06 17.17
CA GLY A 138 14.99 2.98 18.60
C GLY A 138 13.77 2.12 18.98
N ARG A 139 13.15 1.41 18.04
CA ARG A 139 12.09 0.42 18.32
C ARG A 139 12.47 -0.96 17.81
N VAL A 140 11.98 -1.98 18.50
CA VAL A 140 12.11 -3.39 18.11
C VAL A 140 10.70 -3.96 18.00
N TYR A 141 10.40 -4.55 16.84
CA TYR A 141 9.11 -5.18 16.56
C TYR A 141 9.29 -6.70 16.60
N THR A 142 8.25 -7.42 17.03
CA THR A 142 8.25 -8.89 16.97
C THR A 142 8.21 -9.38 15.52
N VAL A 143 7.42 -8.70 14.69
CA VAL A 143 7.28 -9.01 13.26
C VAL A 143 7.50 -7.73 12.46
N SER A 144 8.67 -7.66 11.80
CA SER A 144 9.09 -6.53 10.95
C SER A 144 9.28 -6.92 9.49
N SER A 145 8.80 -8.10 9.09
CA SER A 145 8.92 -8.61 7.73
C SER A 145 7.61 -9.22 7.26
N MET A 146 7.27 -9.00 5.99
CA MET A 146 6.03 -9.45 5.37
C MET A 146 6.33 -10.14 4.04
N PRO A 147 6.25 -11.48 3.97
CA PRO A 147 6.51 -12.24 2.75
C PRO A 147 5.33 -12.18 1.77
N MET A 148 5.65 -12.19 0.48
CA MET A 148 4.70 -12.03 -0.62
C MET A 148 5.13 -12.83 -1.85
N ILE A 149 4.16 -13.16 -2.70
CA ILE A 149 4.39 -13.67 -4.06
C ILE A 149 3.85 -12.66 -5.06
N PHE A 150 4.70 -12.23 -5.98
CA PHE A 150 4.28 -11.43 -7.11
C PHE A 150 4.05 -12.33 -8.32
N VAL A 151 2.86 -12.20 -8.91
CA VAL A 151 2.43 -12.94 -10.09
C VAL A 151 2.40 -11.97 -11.26
N TYR A 152 3.42 -12.04 -12.13
CA TYR A 152 3.50 -11.22 -13.32
C TYR A 152 2.68 -11.82 -14.48
N LEU A 153 1.79 -10.99 -15.04
CA LEU A 153 0.96 -11.30 -16.21
C LEU A 153 1.51 -10.51 -17.41
N PRO A 154 2.15 -11.16 -18.39
CA PRO A 154 2.63 -10.49 -19.59
C PRO A 154 1.46 -9.95 -20.41
N ALA A 155 1.73 -8.96 -21.26
CA ALA A 155 0.75 -8.49 -22.24
C ALA A 155 0.21 -9.67 -23.06
N ALA A 156 -1.12 -9.71 -23.22
CA ALA A 156 -1.73 -10.63 -24.16
C ALA A 156 -1.23 -10.28 -25.56
N LEU A 157 -0.35 -11.10 -26.12
CA LEU A 157 -0.06 -11.05 -27.55
C LEU A 157 -1.41 -11.15 -28.26
N GLY A 158 -1.74 -10.18 -29.11
CA GLY A 158 -2.97 -10.12 -29.90
C GLY A 158 -3.06 -11.24 -30.95
N GLY A 159 -2.94 -12.49 -30.52
CA GLY A 159 -3.14 -13.69 -31.32
C GLY A 159 -4.63 -13.95 -31.44
N GLN A 160 -5.23 -13.41 -32.51
CA GLN A 160 -6.52 -13.87 -32.99
C GLN A 160 -6.38 -15.34 -33.40
N TRP A 161 -6.66 -16.27 -32.48
CA TRP A 161 -6.79 -17.69 -32.80
C TRP A 161 -8.06 -17.87 -33.64
N ARG A 162 -7.95 -17.68 -34.96
CA ARG A 162 -8.93 -18.20 -35.91
C ARG A 162 -8.82 -19.72 -35.88
N LEU A 163 -9.75 -20.37 -35.19
CA LEU A 163 -10.03 -21.79 -35.40
C LEU A 163 -10.33 -21.97 -36.89
N ARG A 164 -9.37 -22.48 -37.67
CA ARG A 164 -9.66 -23.01 -39.00
C ARG A 164 -10.46 -24.28 -38.78
N GLY A 165 -11.78 -24.17 -38.93
CA GLY A 165 -12.61 -25.34 -39.19
C GLY A 165 -12.10 -25.99 -40.47
N SER A 166 -11.78 -27.28 -40.38
CA SER A 166 -11.56 -28.16 -41.51
C SER A 166 -12.92 -28.58 -42.06
N ASP A 167 -13.25 -28.12 -43.26
CA ASP A 167 -14.24 -28.76 -44.13
C ASP A 167 -13.67 -30.06 -44.73
#